data_AF-A0A0U2LQW4-F1
#
_entry.id   AF-A0A0U2LQW4-F1
#
_cell.length_a   1.000
_cell.length_b   1.000
_cell.length_c   1.000
_cell.angle_alpha   90.00
_cell.angle_beta   90.00
_cell.angle_gamma   90.00
#
_symmetry.space_group_name_H-M   'P 1'
#
loop_
_entity.id
_entity.type
_entity.pdbx_description
1 polymer ?
#
loop_
_entity_poly.entity_id
_entity_poly.type
_entity_poly.pdbx_seq_one_letter_code
_entity_poly.pdbx_strand_id
1 'polypeptide(L)'
;MNNGSALPPLSGLQQVRFCELIQRMSDAIERGRMTPREERQCMFLLWELRDVHGLQTISATDRSSIARVKYVLPEDRRVPVAAIKDRMNSVKPGWTGIDLELEDHQSGLSYLADLEQVADDVVMIDVQKLPAWLKPRMVPPACDENA
;
A
#
# COMPACT_ATOMS: atom_id res chain seq x y z
N MET A 1 -5.25 26.70 33.78
CA MET A 1 -4.41 27.23 32.68
C MET A 1 -3.88 26.03 31.91
N ASN A 2 -4.47 25.72 30.76
CA ASN A 2 -3.93 24.70 29.87
C ASN A 2 -2.76 25.35 29.12
N ASN A 3 -1.54 25.03 29.54
CA ASN A 3 -0.35 25.38 28.79
C ASN A 3 -0.44 24.65 27.45
N GLY A 4 -0.77 25.37 26.39
CA GLY A 4 -0.74 24.85 25.03
C GLY A 4 0.70 24.53 24.68
N SER A 5 1.13 23.29 24.90
CA SER A 5 2.39 22.78 24.39
C SER A 5 2.31 22.84 22.87
N ALA A 6 3.20 23.62 22.25
CA ALA A 6 3.35 23.57 20.80
C ALA A 6 3.65 22.12 20.41
N LEU A 7 2.90 21.59 19.43
CA LEU A 7 3.21 20.27 18.87
C LEU A 7 4.67 20.29 18.38
N PRO A 8 5.46 19.24 18.66
CA PRO A 8 6.82 19.19 18.17
C PRO A 8 6.82 19.36 16.63
N PRO A 9 7.83 20.02 16.05
CA PRO A 9 7.87 20.25 14.61
C PRO A 9 7.92 18.93 13.85
N LEU A 10 7.11 18.82 12.80
CA LEU A 10 7.14 17.68 11.88
C LEU A 10 8.45 17.69 11.08
N SER A 11 9.09 16.53 10.94
CA SER A 11 10.21 16.36 9.99
C SER A 11 9.73 16.54 8.54
N GLY A 12 10.65 16.84 7.62
CA GLY A 12 10.30 17.01 6.21
C GLY A 12 9.56 15.81 5.61
N LEU A 13 9.95 14.59 5.99
CA LEU A 13 9.25 13.37 5.59
C LEU A 13 7.82 13.29 6.15
N GLN A 14 7.61 13.73 7.39
CA GLN A 14 6.29 13.73 8.02
C GLN A 14 5.37 14.80 7.42
N GLN A 15 5.92 15.95 7.01
CA GLN A 15 5.16 17.00 6.32
C GLN A 15 4.67 16.50 4.95
N VAL A 16 5.53 15.83 4.19
CA VAL A 16 5.14 15.19 2.92
C VAL A 16 4.04 14.16 3.13
N ARG A 17 4.21 13.28 4.12
CA ARG A 17 3.20 12.26 4.49
C ARG A 17 1.87 12.87 4.94
N PHE A 18 1.90 13.98 5.68
CA PHE A 18 0.69 14.71 6.05
C PHE A 18 -0.01 15.32 4.83
N CYS A 19 0.75 15.91 3.91
CA CYS A 19 0.19 16.43 2.65
C CYS A 19 -0.43 15.31 1.79
N GLU A 20 0.21 14.14 1.71
CA GLU A 20 -0.33 12.96 1.02
C GLU A 20 -1.64 12.47 1.64
N LEU A 21 -1.72 12.45 2.98
CA LEU A 21 -2.94 12.12 3.72
C LEU A 21 -4.08 13.08 3.35
N ILE A 22 -3.83 14.39 3.42
CA ILE A 22 -4.83 15.43 3.12
C ILE A 22 -5.29 15.32 1.66
N GLN A 23 -4.38 15.14 0.70
CA GLN A 23 -4.74 14.99 -0.71
C GLN A 23 -5.64 13.78 -0.93
N ARG A 24 -5.31 12.62 -0.36
CA ARG A 24 -6.13 11.40 -0.48
C ARG A 24 -7.50 11.52 0.16
N MET A 25 -7.58 12.17 1.33
CA MET A 25 -8.86 12.43 1.99
C MET A 25 -9.73 13.36 1.14
N SER A 26 -9.16 14.43 0.57
CA SER A 26 -9.87 15.32 -0.34
C SER A 26 -10.39 14.57 -1.57
N ASP A 27 -9.56 13.77 -2.24
CA ASP A 27 -9.96 12.97 -3.39
C ASP A 27 -11.09 11.97 -3.04
N ALA A 28 -11.07 11.40 -1.84
CA ALA A 28 -12.11 10.47 -1.37
C ALA A 28 -13.45 11.20 -1.09
N ILE A 29 -13.38 12.42 -0.54
CA ILE A 29 -14.56 13.28 -0.33
C ILE A 29 -15.17 13.69 -1.66
N GLU A 30 -14.35 14.11 -2.63
CA GLU A 30 -14.81 14.47 -3.98
C GLU A 30 -15.47 13.28 -4.70
N ARG A 31 -14.93 12.07 -4.50
CA ARG A 31 -15.51 10.82 -5.03
C ARG A 31 -16.71 10.32 -4.23
N GLY A 32 -17.02 10.93 -3.09
CA GLY A 32 -18.10 10.50 -2.18
C GLY A 32 -17.89 9.13 -1.53
N ARG A 33 -16.69 8.54 -1.67
CA ARG A 33 -16.34 7.24 -1.09
C ARG A 33 -14.84 7.12 -0.89
N MET A 34 -14.46 6.47 0.20
CA MET A 34 -13.09 6.05 0.46
C MET A 34 -13.01 4.54 0.22
N THR A 35 -12.01 4.09 -0.54
CA THR A 35 -11.77 2.64 -0.67
C THR A 35 -11.15 2.11 0.63
N PRO A 36 -11.37 0.83 0.98
CA PRO A 36 -10.75 0.24 2.18
C PRO A 36 -9.22 0.38 2.22
N ARG A 37 -8.56 0.46 1.06
CA ARG A 37 -7.11 0.71 0.96
C ARG A 37 -6.75 2.14 1.36
N GLU A 38 -7.48 3.13 0.84
CA GLU A 38 -7.26 4.55 1.15
C GLU A 38 -7.52 4.81 2.63
N GLU A 39 -8.57 4.21 3.19
CA GLU A 39 -8.88 4.29 4.62
C GLU A 39 -7.73 3.74 5.47
N ARG A 40 -7.20 2.57 5.12
CA ARG A 40 -6.08 1.96 5.84
C ARG A 40 -4.77 2.74 5.74
N GLN A 41 -4.45 3.29 4.56
CA GLN A 41 -3.29 4.18 4.41
C GLN A 41 -3.48 5.48 5.21
N CYS A 42 -4.69 6.04 5.23
CA CYS A 42 -4.99 7.20 6.07
C CYS A 42 -4.78 6.89 7.55
N MET A 43 -5.30 5.76 8.01
CA MET A 43 -5.13 5.29 9.39
C MET A 43 -3.67 5.06 9.78
N PHE A 44 -2.85 4.50 8.87
CA PHE A 44 -1.41 4.33 9.10
C PHE A 44 -0.69 5.66 9.25
N LEU A 45 -0.92 6.62 8.33
CA LEU A 45 -0.28 7.94 8.39
C LEU A 45 -0.71 8.73 9.63
N LEU A 46 -2.00 8.65 9.99
CA LEU A 46 -2.53 9.21 11.23
C LEU A 46 -1.87 8.57 12.47
N TRP A 47 -1.60 7.26 12.44
CA TRP A 47 -0.92 6.56 13.53
C TRP A 47 0.54 7.00 13.69
N GLU A 48 1.29 7.11 12.59
CA GLU A 48 2.69 7.60 12.64
C GLU A 48 2.76 9.03 13.19
N LEU A 49 1.85 9.91 12.77
CA LEU A 49 1.74 11.27 13.31
C LEU A 49 1.38 11.24 14.81
N ARG A 50 0.48 10.33 15.23
CA ARG A 50 0.10 10.17 16.64
C ARG A 50 1.27 9.77 17.53
N ASP A 51 2.08 8.81 17.08
CA ASP A 51 3.22 8.30 17.83
C ASP A 51 4.27 9.39 18.07
N VAL A 52 4.54 10.20 17.05
CA VAL A 52 5.49 11.32 17.09
C VAL A 52 5.04 12.45 18.03
N HIS A 53 3.72 12.68 18.15
CA HIS A 53 3.16 13.76 18.97
C HIS A 53 2.65 13.31 20.34
N GLY A 54 2.79 12.03 20.70
CA GLY A 54 2.35 11.51 22.00
C GLY A 54 0.84 11.70 22.26
N LEU A 55 0.03 11.79 21.20
CA LEU A 55 -1.40 12.07 21.31
C LEU A 55 -2.15 10.80 21.77
N GLN A 56 -2.78 10.85 22.93
CA GLN A 56 -3.72 9.81 23.37
C GLN A 56 -5.12 10.10 22.85
N THR A 57 -5.71 9.17 22.08
CA THR A 57 -7.16 9.15 21.84
C THR A 57 -7.71 7.72 21.77
N ILE A 58 -9.00 7.68 22.10
CA ILE A 58 -9.86 6.54 22.46
C ILE A 58 -9.79 5.44 21.37
N SER A 59 -9.28 4.27 21.78
CA SER A 59 -9.39 2.94 21.14
C SER A 59 -9.35 2.89 19.60
N ALA A 60 -8.15 2.67 19.04
CA ALA A 60 -8.00 2.21 17.66
C ALA A 60 -8.42 0.73 17.55
N THR A 61 -9.57 0.48 16.93
CA THR A 61 -9.93 -0.84 16.39
C THR A 61 -8.89 -1.28 15.36
N ASP A 62 -8.34 -2.48 15.57
CA ASP A 62 -7.46 -3.31 14.74
C ASP A 62 -6.37 -2.66 13.88
N ARG A 63 -5.12 -2.87 14.31
CA ARG A 63 -3.89 -2.57 13.58
C ARG A 63 -3.76 -3.49 12.35
N SER A 64 -4.22 -3.02 11.22
CA SER A 64 -4.27 -3.79 9.97
C SER A 64 -2.94 -3.67 9.20
N SER A 65 -2.15 -4.75 9.09
CA SER A 65 -0.84 -4.76 8.39
C SER A 65 -1.00 -5.19 6.92
N ILE A 66 -0.28 -4.53 5.98
CA ILE A 66 -0.30 -4.86 4.52
C ILE A 66 0.88 -5.74 4.13
N ALA A 67 0.62 -6.93 3.60
CA ALA A 67 1.62 -7.92 3.23
C ALA A 67 2.07 -7.71 1.79
N ARG A 68 3.37 -7.65 1.53
CA ARG A 68 3.90 -7.69 0.16
C ARG A 68 4.39 -9.09 -0.17
N VAL A 69 3.95 -9.62 -1.31
CA VAL A 69 4.41 -10.89 -1.85
C VAL A 69 5.11 -10.66 -3.17
N LYS A 70 6.35 -11.15 -3.28
CA LYS A 70 7.08 -11.20 -4.54
C LYS A 70 6.73 -12.48 -5.29
N TYR A 71 6.42 -12.36 -6.57
CA TYR A 71 6.07 -13.48 -7.42
C TYR A 71 6.69 -13.28 -8.80
N VAL A 72 7.36 -14.29 -9.30
CA VAL A 72 7.92 -14.26 -10.66
C VAL A 72 6.83 -14.64 -11.64
N LEU A 73 6.62 -13.86 -12.70
CA LEU A 73 5.68 -14.18 -13.77
C LEU A 73 6.11 -15.49 -14.45
N PRO A 74 5.30 -16.56 -14.39
CA PRO A 74 5.64 -17.82 -15.05
C PRO A 74 5.63 -17.69 -16.58
N GLU A 75 6.29 -18.63 -17.27
CA GLU A 75 6.43 -18.62 -18.74
C GLU A 75 5.07 -18.69 -19.46
N ASP A 76 4.11 -19.42 -18.91
CA ASP A 76 2.74 -19.52 -19.42
C ASP A 76 1.87 -18.28 -19.10
N ARG A 77 2.45 -17.32 -18.35
CA ARG A 77 1.86 -16.06 -17.91
C ARG A 77 0.57 -16.21 -17.09
N ARG A 78 0.34 -17.38 -16.50
CA ARG A 78 -0.83 -17.65 -15.67
C ARG A 78 -0.52 -17.43 -14.20
N VAL A 79 -1.15 -16.44 -13.59
CA VAL A 79 -0.97 -16.11 -12.18
C VAL A 79 -2.12 -16.70 -11.36
N PRO A 80 -1.87 -17.69 -10.49
CA PRO A 80 -2.91 -18.29 -9.65
C PRO A 80 -3.18 -17.41 -8.42
N VAL A 81 -4.09 -16.45 -8.53
CA VAL A 81 -4.36 -15.44 -7.49
C VAL A 81 -4.79 -16.07 -6.18
N ALA A 82 -5.69 -17.06 -6.23
CA ALA A 82 -6.18 -17.79 -5.06
C ALA A 82 -5.03 -18.44 -4.28
N ALA A 83 -4.14 -19.16 -4.97
CA ALA A 83 -3.01 -19.84 -4.33
C ALA A 83 -2.02 -18.85 -3.68
N ILE A 84 -1.84 -17.66 -4.27
CA ILE A 84 -0.99 -16.61 -3.70
C ILE A 84 -1.62 -16.06 -2.41
N LYS A 85 -2.93 -15.79 -2.43
CA LYS A 85 -3.67 -15.34 -1.24
C LYS A 85 -3.63 -16.37 -0.12
N ASP A 86 -3.88 -17.64 -0.42
CA ASP A 86 -3.85 -18.74 0.55
C ASP A 86 -2.47 -18.91 1.19
N ARG A 87 -1.41 -18.84 0.37
CA ARG A 87 -0.03 -18.86 0.88
C ARG A 87 0.24 -17.68 1.81
N MET A 88 -0.21 -16.49 1.47
CA MET A 88 0.03 -15.31 2.31
C MET A 88 -0.76 -15.35 3.62
N ASN A 89 -2.01 -15.80 3.57
CA ASN A 89 -2.84 -15.99 4.75
C ASN A 89 -2.27 -17.06 5.70
N SER A 90 -1.60 -18.09 5.19
CA SER A 90 -0.95 -19.10 6.04
C SER A 90 0.37 -18.62 6.67
N VAL A 91 1.17 -17.84 5.94
CA VAL A 91 2.44 -17.29 6.47
C VAL A 91 2.20 -16.14 7.45
N LYS A 92 1.15 -15.34 7.21
CA LYS A 92 0.83 -14.14 7.96
C LYS A 92 -0.66 -14.06 8.29
N PRO A 93 -1.16 -14.93 9.18
CA PRO A 93 -2.56 -14.91 9.58
C PRO A 93 -2.91 -13.57 10.26
N GLY A 94 -4.06 -12.99 9.90
CA GLY A 94 -4.55 -11.72 10.44
C GLY A 94 -4.10 -10.46 9.69
N TRP A 95 -3.41 -10.61 8.56
CA TRP A 95 -3.08 -9.47 7.69
C TRP A 95 -4.27 -9.14 6.81
N THR A 96 -4.47 -7.86 6.54
CA THR A 96 -5.71 -7.31 5.98
C THR A 96 -5.45 -6.65 4.63
N GLY A 97 -4.47 -7.13 3.87
CA GLY A 97 -4.10 -6.56 2.59
C GLY A 97 -2.90 -7.29 2.01
N ILE A 98 -2.95 -7.62 0.71
CA ILE A 98 -1.89 -8.33 0.01
C ILE A 98 -1.52 -7.54 -1.26
N ASP A 99 -0.36 -6.88 -1.23
CA ASP A 99 0.28 -6.33 -2.42
C ASP A 99 1.06 -7.44 -3.14
N LEU A 100 0.73 -7.70 -4.40
CA LEU A 100 1.53 -8.53 -5.31
C LEU A 100 2.56 -7.66 -6.02
N GLU A 101 3.83 -8.02 -5.88
CA GLU A 101 4.92 -7.56 -6.72
C GLU A 101 5.26 -8.67 -7.72
N LEU A 102 4.86 -8.46 -8.96
CA LEU A 102 5.04 -9.41 -10.06
C LEU A 102 6.29 -9.04 -10.85
N GLU A 103 7.30 -9.90 -10.84
CA GLU A 103 8.57 -9.70 -11.54
C GLU A 103 8.55 -10.45 -12.88
N ASP A 104 8.73 -9.73 -13.98
CA ASP A 104 8.90 -10.31 -15.31
C ASP A 104 10.39 -10.36 -15.64
N HIS A 105 11.00 -11.53 -15.51
CA HIS A 105 12.43 -11.73 -15.76
C HIS A 105 12.82 -11.59 -17.23
N GLN A 106 11.89 -11.73 -18.18
CA GLN A 106 12.21 -11.59 -19.60
C GLN A 106 12.39 -10.11 -19.99
N SER A 107 11.56 -9.23 -19.42
CA SER A 107 11.63 -7.78 -19.67
C SER A 107 12.43 -7.01 -18.62
N GLY A 108 12.72 -7.64 -17.46
CA GLY A 108 13.33 -6.98 -16.30
C GLY A 108 12.37 -6.00 -15.59
N LEU A 109 11.08 -6.02 -15.94
CA LEU A 109 10.08 -5.13 -15.36
C LEU A 109 9.45 -5.73 -14.12
N SER A 110 8.97 -4.86 -13.24
CA SER A 110 8.14 -5.25 -12.11
C SER A 110 6.80 -4.56 -12.17
N TYR A 111 5.76 -5.25 -11.70
CA TYR A 111 4.41 -4.74 -11.63
C TYR A 111 3.88 -4.85 -10.20
N LEU A 112 3.03 -3.91 -9.80
CA LEU A 112 2.40 -3.88 -8.49
C LEU A 112 0.89 -3.99 -8.64
N ALA A 113 0.30 -4.78 -7.77
CA ALA A 113 -1.13 -5.04 -7.74
C ALA A 113 -1.65 -5.18 -6.31
N ASP A 114 -2.86 -4.69 -6.07
CA ASP A 114 -3.62 -4.98 -4.86
C ASP A 114 -4.46 -6.25 -5.10
N LEU A 115 -4.03 -7.38 -4.53
CA LEU A 115 -4.71 -8.65 -4.77
C LEU A 115 -6.10 -8.72 -4.12
N GLU A 116 -6.43 -7.87 -3.15
CA GLU A 116 -7.78 -7.89 -2.56
C GLU A 116 -8.87 -7.54 -3.59
N GLN A 117 -8.53 -6.75 -4.59
CA GLN A 117 -9.46 -6.32 -5.64
C GLN A 117 -9.56 -7.31 -6.81
N VAL A 118 -8.75 -8.38 -6.77
CA VAL A 118 -8.68 -9.37 -7.84
C VAL A 118 -9.51 -10.59 -7.43
N ALA A 119 -10.36 -11.06 -8.34
CA ALA A 119 -11.12 -12.29 -8.13
C ALA A 119 -10.18 -13.49 -7.90
N ASP A 120 -10.66 -14.48 -7.14
CA ASP A 120 -9.91 -15.70 -6.83
C ASP A 120 -9.88 -16.67 -8.03
N ASP A 121 -9.18 -16.25 -9.08
CA ASP A 121 -9.07 -16.98 -10.35
C ASP A 121 -7.61 -17.04 -10.84
N VAL A 122 -7.37 -17.85 -11.87
CA VAL A 122 -6.12 -17.85 -12.63
C VAL A 122 -6.20 -16.74 -13.67
N VAL A 123 -5.45 -15.67 -13.45
CA VAL A 123 -5.42 -14.54 -14.38
C VAL A 123 -4.25 -14.68 -15.34
N MET A 124 -4.53 -14.61 -16.64
CA MET A 124 -3.51 -14.55 -17.68
C MET A 124 -3.05 -13.10 -17.84
N ILE A 125 -1.73 -12.87 -17.74
CA ILE A 125 -1.14 -11.54 -17.83
C ILE A 125 -0.60 -11.32 -19.25
N ASP A 126 -1.18 -10.36 -19.95
CA ASP A 126 -0.61 -9.83 -21.18
C ASP A 126 0.14 -8.52 -20.87
N VAL A 127 1.45 -8.51 -21.09
CA VAL A 127 2.33 -7.36 -20.84
C VAL A 127 1.97 -6.17 -21.74
N GLN A 128 1.41 -6.40 -22.93
CA GLN A 128 0.97 -5.31 -23.82
C GLN A 128 -0.38 -4.74 -23.43
N LYS A 129 -1.17 -5.51 -22.67
CA LYS A 129 -2.52 -5.13 -22.24
C LYS A 129 -2.74 -5.56 -20.79
N LEU A 130 -2.02 -4.87 -19.90
CA LEU A 130 -2.07 -5.17 -18.47
C LEU A 130 -3.51 -5.04 -17.95
N PRO A 131 -3.95 -5.96 -17.07
CA PRO A 131 -5.19 -5.78 -16.34
C PRO A 131 -5.18 -4.45 -15.58
N ALA A 132 -6.34 -3.78 -15.47
CA ALA A 132 -6.44 -2.46 -14.84
C ALA A 132 -5.94 -2.41 -13.38
N TRP A 133 -5.94 -3.55 -12.70
CA TRP A 133 -5.48 -3.71 -11.32
C TRP A 133 -3.96 -3.91 -11.20
N LEU A 134 -3.26 -4.18 -12.32
CA LEU A 134 -1.82 -4.42 -12.37
C LEU A 134 -1.12 -3.21 -12.99
N LYS A 135 -0.29 -2.51 -12.21
CA LYS A 135 0.37 -1.27 -12.64
C LYS A 135 1.88 -1.47 -12.76
N PRO A 136 2.55 -0.89 -13.77
CA PRO A 136 4.01 -0.88 -13.84
C PRO A 136 4.58 -0.26 -12.56
N ARG A 137 5.54 -0.93 -11.94
CA ARG A 137 6.31 -0.36 -10.85
C ARG A 137 7.36 0.54 -11.46
N MET A 138 7.10 1.85 -11.49
CA MET A 138 8.17 2.81 -11.67
C MET A 138 9.05 2.74 -10.42
N VAL A 139 10.23 2.13 -10.54
CA VAL A 139 11.29 2.32 -9.54
C VAL A 139 11.65 3.80 -9.65
N PRO A 140 11.47 4.62 -8.60
CA PRO A 140 12.03 5.98 -8.61
C PRO A 140 13.52 5.83 -8.96
N PRO A 141 14.10 6.67 -9.83
CA PRO A 141 15.54 6.63 -10.02
C PRO A 141 16.18 6.65 -8.63
N ALA A 142 17.13 5.75 -8.39
CA ALA A 142 17.87 5.75 -7.15
C ALA A 142 18.31 7.19 -6.91
N CYS A 143 17.89 7.79 -5.79
CA CYS A 143 18.56 8.97 -5.32
C CYS A 143 19.98 8.50 -5.07
N ASP A 144 20.90 8.83 -5.98
CA ASP A 144 22.32 8.66 -5.75
C ASP A 144 22.62 9.38 -4.44
N GLU A 145 22.85 8.62 -3.36
CA GLU A 145 23.32 9.14 -2.08
C GLU A 145 24.80 9.61 -2.16
N ASN A 146 25.27 9.98 -3.36
CA ASN A 146 26.64 10.39 -3.67
C ASN A 146 26.67 11.65 -4.56
N ALA A 147 26.07 12.75 -4.10
CA ALA A 147 26.30 14.08 -4.65
C ALA A 147 26.68 15.08 -3.55
#